data_AF-Q8FMJ9-F1
#
_entry.id   AF-Q8FMJ9-F1
#
_cell.length_a   1.000
_cell.length_b   1.000
_cell.length_c   1.000
_cell.angle_alpha   90.00
_cell.angle_beta   90.00
_cell.angle_gamma   90.00
#
_symmetry.space_group_name_H-M   'P 1'
#
loop_
_entity.id
_entity.type
_entity.pdbx_description
1 polymer ?
#
loop_
_entity_poly.entity_id
_entity_poly.type
_entity_poly.pdbx_seq_one_letter_code
_entity_poly.pdbx_strand_id
1 'polypeptide(L)'
;MRRLRVQVSSPAHFPTGWSGNPPVSVIAMDILHSLLIFFHILGTAALVGGWLATFKNPTVLQWQHIGAWVQLVTGILLVGLLEMNDGDVNHMKIGIKLVILIVVLVAAIIGRRKVARNEPVSKGLAHAVGGLALINIALAVFW
;
A
#
# COMPACT_ATOMS: atom_id res chain seq x y z
N MET A 1 -1.69 -21.51 67.51
CA MET A 1 -2.80 -21.26 66.55
C MET A 1 -2.54 -19.93 65.83
N ARG A 2 -1.95 -19.95 64.64
CA ARG A 2 -1.64 -18.74 63.83
C ARG A 2 -2.77 -18.55 62.81
N ARG A 3 -3.57 -17.50 62.95
CA ARG A 3 -4.58 -17.12 61.94
C ARG A 3 -3.87 -16.54 60.72
N LEU A 4 -3.93 -17.23 59.59
CA LEU A 4 -3.58 -16.67 58.29
C LEU A 4 -4.66 -15.66 57.90
N ARG A 5 -4.28 -14.37 57.89
CA ARG A 5 -5.14 -13.30 57.37
C ARG A 5 -5.05 -13.39 55.84
N VAL A 6 -6.11 -13.88 55.21
CA VAL A 6 -6.25 -13.84 53.75
C VAL A 6 -6.25 -12.36 53.34
N GLN A 7 -5.15 -11.94 52.73
CA GLN A 7 -5.03 -10.61 52.16
C GLN A 7 -5.76 -10.66 50.82
N VAL A 8 -7.03 -10.27 50.82
CA VAL A 8 -7.83 -10.08 49.60
C VAL A 8 -7.14 -8.95 48.84
N SER A 9 -6.45 -9.29 47.75
CA SER A 9 -5.91 -8.32 46.80
C SER A 9 -7.09 -7.54 46.22
N SER A 10 -7.12 -6.23 46.48
CA SER A 10 -8.08 -5.31 45.87
C SER A 10 -8.11 -5.51 44.35
N PRO A 11 -9.30 -5.50 43.72
CA PRO A 11 -9.38 -5.56 42.26
C PRO A 11 -8.62 -4.38 41.67
N ALA A 12 -7.88 -4.65 40.59
CA ALA A 12 -7.12 -3.65 39.85
C ALA A 12 -8.01 -2.43 39.55
N HIS A 13 -7.51 -1.26 39.92
CA HIS A 13 -8.13 0.02 39.61
C HIS A 13 -8.05 0.20 38.09
N PHE A 14 -9.17 0.01 37.38
CA PHE A 14 -9.27 0.40 35.97
C PHE A 14 -9.25 1.93 35.93
N PRO A 15 -8.25 2.58 35.30
CA PRO A 15 -8.25 4.03 35.19
C PRO A 15 -9.33 4.42 34.17
N THR A 16 -10.50 4.83 34.64
CA THR A 16 -11.58 5.43 33.83
C THR A 16 -11.27 6.89 33.48
N GLY A 17 -10.03 7.15 33.03
CA GLY A 17 -9.44 8.48 32.91
C GLY A 17 -9.33 9.03 31.49
N TRP A 18 -10.12 8.53 30.52
CA TRP A 18 -10.13 9.10 29.17
C TRP A 18 -11.43 9.88 28.93
N SER A 19 -11.42 11.15 29.34
CA SER A 19 -12.55 12.10 29.18
C SER A 19 -12.33 13.12 28.05
N GLY A 20 -11.38 12.87 27.16
CA GLY A 20 -11.07 13.79 26.05
C GLY A 20 -11.44 13.17 24.72
N ASN A 21 -12.22 13.89 23.90
CA ASN A 21 -12.23 13.62 22.47
C ASN A 21 -10.77 13.73 21.99
N PRO A 22 -10.26 12.78 21.19
CA PRO A 22 -8.90 12.90 20.68
C PRO A 22 -8.78 14.22 19.90
N PRO A 23 -7.57 14.83 19.87
CA PRO A 23 -7.36 16.04 19.10
C PRO A 23 -7.81 15.82 17.65
N VAL A 24 -8.47 16.81 17.06
CA VAL A 24 -8.96 16.72 15.66
C VAL A 24 -7.80 16.38 14.71
N SER A 25 -6.57 16.80 15.03
CA SER A 25 -5.36 16.42 14.29
C SER A 25 -5.14 14.91 14.25
N VAL A 26 -5.27 14.20 15.38
CA VAL A 26 -5.08 12.75 15.45
C VAL A 26 -6.13 12.03 14.59
N ILE A 27 -7.40 12.41 14.71
CA ILE A 27 -8.49 11.83 13.90
C ILE A 27 -8.24 12.06 12.40
N ALA A 28 -7.80 13.26 12.03
CA ALA A 28 -7.53 13.59 10.64
C ALA A 28 -6.37 12.76 10.05
N MET A 29 -5.31 12.51 10.82
CA MET A 29 -4.18 11.68 10.40
C MET A 29 -4.59 10.22 10.19
N ASP A 30 -5.42 9.66 11.07
CA ASP A 30 -5.93 8.28 10.94
C ASP A 30 -6.80 8.10 9.70
N ILE A 31 -7.66 9.08 9.41
CA ILE A 31 -8.49 9.11 8.20
C ILE A 31 -7.62 9.20 6.95
N LEU A 32 -6.62 10.10 6.96
CA LEU A 32 -5.69 10.26 5.84
C LEU A 32 -4.91 8.97 5.58
N HIS A 33 -4.35 8.34 6.62
CA HIS A 33 -3.62 7.08 6.51
C HIS A 33 -4.51 5.98 5.90
N SER A 34 -5.73 5.83 6.42
CA SER A 34 -6.70 4.84 5.94
C SER A 34 -7.08 5.07 4.47
N LEU A 35 -7.28 6.34 4.09
CA LEU A 35 -7.60 6.72 2.72
C LEU A 35 -6.43 6.41 1.76
N LEU A 36 -5.21 6.73 2.17
CA LEU A 36 -4.00 6.45 1.40
C LEU A 36 -3.82 4.94 1.20
N ILE A 37 -3.96 4.13 2.25
CA ILE A 37 -3.90 2.66 2.15
C ILE A 37 -4.99 2.14 1.21
N PHE A 38 -6.22 2.63 1.34
CA PHE A 38 -7.32 2.22 0.48
C PHE A 38 -6.98 2.43 -1.00
N PHE A 39 -6.52 3.63 -1.37
CA PHE A 39 -6.13 3.92 -2.75
C PHE A 39 -4.88 3.15 -3.19
N HIS A 40 -3.93 2.92 -2.28
CA HIS A 40 -2.73 2.11 -2.53
C HIS A 40 -3.12 0.68 -2.93
N ILE A 41 -4.05 0.06 -2.20
CA ILE A 41 -4.58 -1.27 -2.50
C ILE A 41 -5.35 -1.26 -3.83
N LEU A 42 -6.21 -0.26 -4.08
CA LEU A 42 -6.93 -0.13 -5.34
C LEU A 42 -6.01 0.01 -6.55
N GLY A 43 -4.93 0.79 -6.44
CA GLY A 43 -3.95 0.96 -7.52
C GLY A 43 -3.29 -0.37 -7.89
N THR A 44 -2.90 -1.14 -6.88
CA THR A 44 -2.35 -2.49 -7.05
C THR A 44 -3.36 -3.47 -7.63
N ALA A 45 -4.61 -3.43 -7.16
CA ALA A 45 -5.70 -4.25 -7.68
C ALA A 45 -5.96 -3.95 -9.16
N ALA A 46 -5.90 -2.68 -9.57
CA ALA A 46 -6.04 -2.30 -10.97
C ALA A 46 -4.89 -2.86 -11.84
N LEU A 47 -3.63 -2.78 -11.34
CA LEU A 47 -2.45 -3.31 -12.03
C LEU A 47 -2.52 -4.83 -12.25
N VAL A 48 -2.74 -5.59 -11.18
CA VAL A 48 -2.77 -7.06 -11.21
C VAL A 48 -4.07 -7.58 -11.80
N GLY A 49 -5.22 -7.01 -11.42
CA GLY A 49 -6.52 -7.40 -11.93
C GLY A 49 -6.66 -7.20 -13.45
N GLY A 50 -6.22 -6.04 -13.95
CA GLY A 50 -6.21 -5.78 -15.40
C GLY A 50 -5.28 -6.72 -16.17
N TRP A 51 -4.16 -7.10 -15.55
CA TRP A 51 -3.23 -8.06 -16.11
C TRP A 51 -3.81 -9.47 -16.17
N LEU A 52 -4.43 -9.95 -15.09
CA LEU A 52 -5.08 -11.26 -15.06
C LEU A 52 -6.26 -11.32 -16.04
N ALA A 53 -7.04 -10.24 -16.15
CA ALA A 53 -8.15 -10.15 -17.09
C ALA A 53 -7.70 -10.22 -18.57
N THR A 54 -6.48 -9.77 -18.87
CA THR A 54 -5.92 -9.76 -20.23
C THR A 54 -4.78 -10.75 -20.42
N PHE A 55 -4.60 -11.70 -19.50
CA PHE A 55 -3.39 -12.53 -19.44
C PHE A 55 -3.13 -13.34 -20.72
N LYS A 56 -4.19 -13.87 -21.35
CA LYS A 56 -4.09 -14.65 -22.60
C LYS A 56 -3.89 -13.77 -23.84
N ASN A 57 -4.41 -12.54 -23.81
CA ASN A 57 -4.35 -11.56 -24.90
C ASN A 57 -3.71 -10.27 -24.36
N PRO A 58 -2.38 -10.26 -24.14
CA PRO A 58 -1.74 -9.24 -23.31
C PRO A 58 -1.87 -7.84 -23.89
N THR A 59 -2.32 -6.90 -23.06
CA THR A 59 -2.42 -5.48 -23.39
C THR A 59 -2.27 -4.65 -22.09
N VAL A 60 -2.37 -3.33 -22.19
CA VAL A 60 -2.35 -2.43 -21.02
C VAL A 60 -3.65 -1.62 -20.97
N LEU A 61 -4.48 -1.94 -19.98
CA LEU A 61 -5.76 -1.26 -19.75
C LEU A 61 -5.56 0.15 -19.18
N GLN A 62 -6.54 1.02 -19.40
CA GLN A 62 -6.53 2.39 -18.86
C GLN A 62 -6.39 2.40 -17.34
N TRP A 63 -7.10 1.51 -16.64
CA TRP A 63 -7.03 1.40 -15.19
C TRP A 63 -5.68 0.88 -14.66
N GLN A 64 -4.92 0.09 -15.44
CA GLN A 64 -3.55 -0.28 -15.06
C GLN A 64 -2.61 0.92 -15.12
N HIS A 65 -2.75 1.78 -16.14
CA HIS A 65 -1.98 3.01 -16.25
C HIS A 65 -2.29 4.00 -15.11
N ILE A 66 -3.57 4.21 -14.81
CA ILE A 66 -4.00 5.05 -13.68
C ILE A 66 -3.53 4.43 -12.35
N GLY A 67 -3.67 3.11 -12.20
CA GLY A 67 -3.26 2.36 -11.02
C GLY A 67 -1.77 2.51 -10.71
N ALA A 68 -0.90 2.54 -11.73
CA ALA A 68 0.53 2.80 -11.55
C ALA A 68 0.81 4.17 -10.94
N TRP A 69 0.12 5.22 -11.40
CA TRP A 69 0.26 6.58 -10.85
C TRP A 69 -0.29 6.66 -9.43
N VAL A 70 -1.47 6.08 -9.18
CA VAL A 70 -2.06 5.99 -7.83
C VAL A 70 -1.08 5.31 -6.89
N GLN A 71 -0.46 4.21 -7.32
CA GLN A 71 0.53 3.50 -6.52
C GLN A 71 1.76 4.37 -6.18
N LEU A 72 2.32 5.08 -7.17
CA LEU A 72 3.48 5.92 -6.93
C LEU A 72 3.17 7.04 -5.93
N VAL A 73 2.06 7.76 -6.13
CA VAL A 73 1.69 8.88 -5.28
C VAL A 73 1.35 8.41 -3.86
N THR A 74 0.49 7.40 -3.73
CA THR A 74 0.10 6.88 -2.40
C THR A 74 1.27 6.24 -1.67
N GLY A 75 2.16 5.52 -2.37
CA GLY A 75 3.35 4.91 -1.78
C GLY A 75 4.29 5.95 -1.18
N ILE A 76 4.58 7.04 -1.91
CA ILE A 76 5.42 8.14 -1.40
C ILE A 76 4.77 8.81 -0.18
N LEU A 77 3.46 9.08 -0.26
CA LEU A 77 2.73 9.71 0.84
C LEU A 77 2.68 8.84 2.10
N LEU A 78 2.50 7.52 1.96
CA LEU A 78 2.51 6.58 3.09
C LEU A 78 3.88 6.49 3.76
N VAL A 79 4.97 6.51 2.98
CA VAL A 79 6.32 6.57 3.55
C VAL A 79 6.52 7.87 4.30
N GLY A 80 6.19 9.02 3.69
CA GLY A 80 6.31 10.32 4.36
C GLY A 80 5.51 10.40 5.65
N LEU A 81 4.30 9.83 5.67
CA LEU A 81 3.47 9.77 6.86
C LEU A 81 4.08 8.89 7.96
N LEU A 82 4.70 7.77 7.60
CA LEU A 82 5.36 6.88 8.54
C LEU A 82 6.60 7.54 9.17
N GLU A 83 7.39 8.25 8.37
CA GLU A 83 8.56 9.03 8.82
C GLU A 83 8.16 10.17 9.78
N MET A 84 7.05 10.86 9.50
CA MET A 84 6.53 11.94 10.35
C MET A 84 6.03 11.46 11.71
N ASN A 85 5.73 10.16 11.84
CA ASN A 85 5.21 9.56 13.07
C ASN A 85 6.30 8.78 13.83
N ASP A 86 7.57 9.10 13.59
CA ASP A 86 8.75 8.45 14.18
C ASP A 86 8.74 6.92 14.03
N GLY A 87 8.14 6.42 12.94
CA GLY A 87 8.10 5.00 12.62
C GLY A 87 9.48 4.47 12.19
N ASP A 88 9.77 3.21 12.48
CA ASP A 88 10.99 2.56 11.97
C ASP A 88 10.82 2.26 10.47
N VAL A 89 11.62 2.95 9.65
CA VAL A 89 11.52 2.88 8.18
C VAL A 89 12.71 2.15 7.58
N ASN A 90 12.45 0.97 7.00
CA ASN A 90 13.45 0.29 6.19
C ASN A 90 13.53 0.91 4.79
N HIS A 91 14.42 1.90 4.63
CA HIS A 91 14.60 2.60 3.36
C HIS A 91 15.11 1.69 2.23
N MET A 92 15.82 0.60 2.53
CA MET A 92 16.27 -0.37 1.52
C MET A 92 15.06 -1.07 0.89
N LYS A 93 14.15 -1.57 1.74
CA LYS A 93 12.90 -2.21 1.29
C LYS A 93 12.06 -1.24 0.47
N ILE A 94 11.92 0.01 0.92
CA ILE A 94 11.18 1.04 0.18
C ILE A 94 11.85 1.39 -1.15
N GLY A 95 13.17 1.56 -1.16
CA GLY A 95 13.94 1.87 -2.36
C GLY A 95 13.75 0.81 -3.45
N ILE A 96 13.82 -0.48 -3.09
CA ILE A 96 13.58 -1.57 -4.04
C ILE A 96 12.15 -1.54 -4.59
N LYS A 97 11.14 -1.37 -3.71
CA LYS A 97 9.73 -1.29 -4.13
C LYS A 97 9.50 -0.10 -5.06
N LEU A 98 10.14 1.04 -4.78
CA LEU A 98 10.05 2.24 -5.61
C LEU A 98 10.67 2.02 -7.00
N VAL A 99 11.85 1.41 -7.07
CA VAL A 99 12.50 1.10 -8.36
C VAL A 99 11.61 0.19 -9.22
N ILE A 100 11.08 -0.89 -8.64
CA ILE A 100 10.18 -1.80 -9.34
C ILE A 100 8.92 -1.06 -9.81
N LEU A 101 8.34 -0.23 -8.95
CA LEU A 101 7.16 0.56 -9.28
C LEU A 101 7.41 1.55 -10.42
N ILE A 102 8.59 2.18 -10.46
CA ILE A 102 8.97 3.07 -11.58
C ILE A 102 9.02 2.28 -12.89
N VAL A 103 9.58 1.07 -12.89
CA VAL A 103 9.60 0.21 -14.08
C VAL A 103 8.17 -0.16 -14.51
N VAL A 104 7.30 -0.52 -13.56
CA VAL A 104 5.87 -0.77 -13.83
C VAL A 104 5.20 0.45 -14.45
N LEU A 105 5.42 1.64 -13.89
CA LEU A 105 4.82 2.88 -14.37
C LEU A 105 5.28 3.22 -15.79
N VAL A 106 6.58 3.14 -16.06
CA VAL A 106 7.13 3.37 -17.40
C VAL A 106 6.56 2.36 -18.40
N ALA A 107 6.51 1.07 -18.04
CA ALA A 107 5.91 0.05 -18.88
C ALA A 107 4.42 0.34 -19.15
N ALA A 108 3.67 0.78 -18.14
CA ALA A 108 2.26 1.11 -18.28
C ALA A 108 2.04 2.35 -19.16
N ILE A 109 2.87 3.39 -19.04
CA ILE A 109 2.87 4.58 -19.92
C ILE A 109 3.13 4.16 -21.37
N ILE A 110 4.20 3.40 -21.63
CA ILE A 110 4.56 2.97 -22.99
C ILE A 110 3.45 2.09 -23.58
N GLY A 111 2.96 1.12 -22.82
CA GLY A 111 1.89 0.22 -23.24
C GLY A 111 0.61 0.99 -23.56
N ARG A 112 0.19 1.91 -22.68
CA ARG A 112 -1.00 2.73 -22.89
C ARG A 112 -0.87 3.65 -24.12
N ARG A 113 0.31 4.23 -24.33
CA ARG A 113 0.60 5.03 -25.53
C ARG A 113 0.51 4.21 -26.81
N LYS A 114 0.98 2.96 -26.81
CA LYS A 114 0.84 2.04 -27.95
C LYS A 114 -0.63 1.74 -28.25
N VAL A 115 -1.42 1.41 -27.22
CA VAL A 115 -2.87 1.19 -27.39
C VAL A 115 -3.55 2.43 -27.98
N ALA A 116 -3.22 3.63 -27.49
CA ALA A 116 -3.80 4.88 -28.01
C ALA A 116 -3.47 5.14 -29.49
N ARG A 117 -2.35 4.58 -30.00
CA ARG A 117 -1.93 4.69 -31.41
C ARG A 117 -2.36 3.49 -32.27
N ASN A 118 -3.18 2.58 -31.74
CA ASN A 118 -3.53 1.30 -32.39
C ASN A 118 -2.29 0.45 -32.77
N GLU A 119 -1.20 0.59 -32.03
CA GLU A 119 -0.01 -0.24 -32.20
C GLU A 119 -0.10 -1.51 -31.33
N PRO A 120 0.51 -2.62 -31.77
CA PRO A 120 0.60 -3.81 -30.94
C PRO A 120 1.44 -3.54 -29.68
N VAL A 121 0.91 -3.98 -28.53
CA VAL A 121 1.63 -4.07 -27.27
C VAL A 121 2.36 -5.40 -27.23
N SER A 122 3.68 -5.39 -26.99
CA SER A 122 4.42 -6.65 -26.89
C SER A 122 4.02 -7.41 -25.62
N LYS A 123 4.01 -8.74 -25.69
CA LYS A 123 3.69 -9.61 -24.54
C LYS A 123 4.56 -9.26 -23.33
N GLY A 124 5.87 -9.12 -23.53
CA GLY A 124 6.81 -8.77 -22.46
C GLY A 124 6.46 -7.45 -21.77
N LEU A 125 6.05 -6.42 -22.52
CA LEU A 125 5.66 -5.13 -21.95
C LEU A 125 4.37 -5.25 -21.12
N ALA A 126 3.35 -5.94 -21.63
CA ALA A 126 2.09 -6.13 -20.91
C ALA A 126 2.28 -6.99 -19.64
N HIS A 127 3.07 -8.07 -19.72
CA HIS A 127 3.38 -8.88 -18.54
C HIS A 127 4.31 -8.16 -17.56
N ALA A 128 5.16 -7.24 -18.00
CA ALA A 128 5.96 -6.42 -17.10
C ALA A 128 5.06 -5.55 -16.20
N VAL A 129 3.99 -4.95 -16.72
CA VAL A 129 3.07 -4.10 -15.92
C VAL A 129 2.45 -4.87 -14.76
N GLY A 130 1.83 -6.02 -15.04
CA GLY A 130 1.15 -6.79 -13.98
C GLY A 130 2.06 -7.72 -13.18
N GLY A 131 3.01 -8.36 -13.85
CA GLY A 131 3.92 -9.32 -13.22
C GLY A 131 4.90 -8.66 -12.24
N LEU A 132 5.48 -7.51 -12.61
CA LEU A 132 6.31 -6.74 -11.67
C LEU A 132 5.47 -6.13 -10.55
N ALA A 133 4.22 -5.74 -10.81
CA ALA A 133 3.32 -5.31 -9.74
C ALA A 133 3.05 -6.46 -8.75
N LEU A 134 2.84 -7.69 -9.22
CA LEU A 134 2.69 -8.86 -8.35
C LEU A 134 3.96 -9.15 -7.55
N ILE A 135 5.14 -9.04 -8.16
CA ILE A 135 6.42 -9.14 -7.44
C ILE A 135 6.53 -8.06 -6.37
N ASN A 136 6.12 -6.83 -6.67
CA ASN A 136 6.13 -5.73 -5.71
C ASN A 136 5.22 -5.99 -4.50
N ILE A 137 4.08 -6.69 -4.69
CA ILE A 137 3.22 -7.17 -3.61
C ILE A 137 3.94 -8.25 -2.81
N ALA A 138 4.56 -9.23 -3.47
CA ALA A 138 5.30 -10.29 -2.78
C ALA A 138 6.40 -9.71 -1.88
N LEU A 139 7.14 -8.71 -2.36
CA LEU A 139 8.12 -7.97 -1.56
C LEU A 139 7.49 -7.16 -0.42
N ALA A 140 6.24 -6.74 -0.54
CA ALA A 140 5.53 -6.06 0.54
C ALA A 140 5.16 -7.01 1.68
N VAL A 141 4.79 -8.25 1.33
CA VAL A 141 4.19 -9.24 2.24
C VAL A 141 5.22 -10.17 2.88
N PHE A 142 6.24 -10.60 2.13
CA PHE A 142 7.14 -11.68 2.53
C PHE A 142 8.55 -11.24 2.97
N TRP A 143 8.88 -9.96 2.80
CA TRP A 143 10.15 -9.36 3.22
C TRP A 143 9.86 -8.07 3.95
#